data_AF-A0A7R9TL41-F1
#
_entry.id   AF-A0A7R9TL41-F1
#
_cell.length_a   1.000
_cell.length_b   1.000
_cell.length_c   1.000
_cell.angle_alpha   90.00
_cell.angle_beta   90.00
_cell.angle_gamma   90.00
#
_symmetry.space_group_name_H-M   'P 1'
#
loop_
_entity.id
_entity.type
_entity.pdbx_description
1 polymer ?
#
loop_
_entity_poly.entity_id
_entity_poly.type
_entity_poly.pdbx_seq_one_letter_code
_entity_poly.pdbx_strand_id
1 'polypeptide(L)'
;RRRSASTTTTTRAAIEEPKPKALVPPYRGALFPGVEIPEAGQDAFAAISKALFPWGNGAPITEGVLGDLLKEEVRAAPLFVPLYDYYRKYGGVYNLGAGPKWFVVVSDPVAVRTMFKDDADSFSKGILTDIMEPIMGDGLIPAPKEVWAKRRPVVGAGFHGAWLKHMVSLFGDSANNLAAKLAPDAAGGKTVEIESKLYAMALDVIGKAVFNYEFNSLAEETPLIKAVYRVLRESEHRSTFPLQYWNIPGAMELVPRQKQFKEDIEMINDELSVLIAAALKSRNETDLAEMEARDYANVDDASLLRFLVDVRGEEATGTQLRDDLMTMLIA
;
A
#
# COMPACT_ATOMS: atom_id res chain seq x y z
N ARG A 1 -50.86 12.09 27.54
CA ARG A 1 -50.30 10.76 27.94
C ARG A 1 -49.91 10.00 26.68
N ARG A 2 -48.64 10.07 26.25
CA ARG A 2 -47.92 9.04 25.47
C ARG A 2 -46.48 9.54 25.34
N ARG A 3 -45.60 9.01 26.20
CA ARG A 3 -44.16 9.25 26.17
C ARG A 3 -43.58 8.48 24.99
N SER A 4 -42.83 9.18 24.14
CA SER A 4 -41.89 8.61 23.19
C SER A 4 -40.86 7.76 23.95
N ALA A 5 -40.72 6.49 23.56
CA ALA A 5 -39.65 5.63 24.06
C ALA A 5 -38.37 6.01 23.30
N SER A 6 -37.50 6.77 23.96
CA SER A 6 -36.11 6.96 23.53
C SER A 6 -35.36 5.66 23.80
N THR A 7 -35.00 4.95 22.74
CA THR A 7 -34.07 3.81 22.83
C THR A 7 -32.67 4.37 22.97
N THR A 8 -32.18 4.49 24.21
CA THR A 8 -30.79 4.87 24.49
C THR A 8 -29.90 3.63 24.32
N THR A 9 -29.21 3.53 23.19
CA THR A 9 -28.15 2.54 22.98
C THR A 9 -26.99 2.87 23.92
N THR A 10 -26.83 2.07 24.98
CA THR A 10 -25.72 2.21 25.92
C THR A 10 -24.52 1.49 25.34
N THR A 11 -23.56 2.21 24.78
CA THR A 11 -22.24 1.65 24.45
C THR A 11 -21.54 1.25 25.75
N ARG A 12 -21.46 -0.05 26.00
CA ARG A 12 -20.61 -0.58 27.08
C ARG A 12 -19.17 -0.26 26.72
N ALA A 13 -18.53 0.63 27.49
CA ALA A 13 -17.10 0.89 27.39
C ALA A 13 -16.34 -0.39 27.72
N ALA A 14 -15.91 -1.13 26.70
CA ALA A 14 -14.97 -2.24 26.82
C ALA A 14 -13.55 -1.67 26.78
N ILE A 15 -13.19 -0.88 27.79
CA ILE A 15 -11.79 -0.54 28.05
C ILE A 15 -11.58 -0.86 29.53
N GLU A 16 -11.19 -2.10 29.78
CA GLU A 16 -10.63 -2.50 31.07
C GLU A 16 -9.33 -1.72 31.24
N GLU A 17 -9.19 -0.94 32.33
CA GLU A 17 -7.95 -0.24 32.62
C GLU A 17 -6.80 -1.26 32.67
N PRO A 18 -5.68 -1.02 31.96
CA PRO A 18 -4.58 -1.98 31.92
C PRO A 18 -4.06 -2.19 33.34
N LYS A 19 -3.98 -3.47 33.76
CA LYS A 19 -3.41 -3.84 35.06
C LYS A 19 -2.07 -3.15 35.25
N PRO A 20 -1.75 -2.65 36.47
CA PRO A 20 -0.51 -1.94 36.72
C PRO A 20 0.67 -2.82 36.29
N LYS A 21 1.44 -2.33 35.31
CA LYS A 21 2.62 -3.03 34.80
C LYS A 21 3.58 -3.23 35.97
N ALA A 22 4.06 -4.47 36.15
CA ALA A 22 5.21 -4.72 37.01
C ALA A 22 6.35 -3.79 36.60
N LEU A 23 7.08 -3.24 37.58
CA LEU A 23 8.22 -2.36 37.35
C LEU A 23 9.21 -3.05 36.41
N VAL A 24 9.22 -2.61 35.15
CA VAL A 24 10.19 -3.03 34.15
C VAL A 24 11.52 -2.37 34.54
N PRO A 25 12.63 -3.11 34.67
CA PRO A 25 13.92 -2.50 34.94
C PRO A 25 14.24 -1.46 33.86
N PRO A 26 14.92 -0.35 34.20
CA PRO A 26 15.21 0.70 33.24
C PRO A 26 16.01 0.15 32.06
N TYR A 27 15.46 0.36 30.87
CA TYR A 27 16.09 0.14 29.58
C TYR A 27 17.42 0.90 29.52
N ARG A 28 18.52 0.19 29.30
CA ARG A 28 19.87 0.77 29.25
C ARG A 28 20.47 0.58 27.86
N GLY A 29 21.02 1.67 27.32
CA GLY A 29 22.24 1.86 26.46
C GLY A 29 22.76 0.79 25.48
N ALA A 30 23.11 1.12 24.21
CA ALA A 30 23.07 0.25 22.99
C ALA A 30 24.37 0.08 22.19
N LEU A 31 24.28 -0.68 21.10
CA LEU A 31 24.99 -0.41 19.83
C LEU A 31 24.46 0.78 18.96
N PHE A 32 23.43 1.51 19.43
CA PHE A 32 22.93 2.87 19.10
C PHE A 32 22.31 3.55 20.35
N PRO A 33 23.01 4.44 21.08
CA PRO A 33 22.86 4.68 22.53
C PRO A 33 21.46 4.39 23.16
N GLY A 34 21.25 3.19 23.74
CA GLY A 34 19.98 2.72 24.37
C GLY A 34 19.67 1.21 24.70
N VAL A 35 20.36 0.18 24.19
CA VAL A 35 20.09 -1.28 24.10
C VAL A 35 21.21 -2.19 24.69
N GLU A 36 21.12 -2.57 25.96
CA GLU A 36 22.16 -3.35 26.63
C GLU A 36 22.18 -4.74 26.01
N ILE A 37 23.30 -5.07 25.36
CA ILE A 37 23.59 -6.43 24.94
C ILE A 37 23.98 -7.19 26.22
N PRO A 38 23.35 -8.33 26.54
CA PRO A 38 23.71 -9.08 27.73
C PRO A 38 25.19 -9.49 27.70
N GLU A 39 25.99 -8.97 28.63
CA GLU A 39 27.30 -9.56 28.95
C GLU A 39 27.05 -10.88 29.70
N ALA A 40 27.14 -12.01 29.01
CA ALA A 40 27.77 -13.24 29.51
C ALA A 40 27.61 -14.42 28.54
N GLY A 41 28.75 -14.85 27.97
CA GLY A 41 29.08 -16.27 27.86
C GLY A 41 28.62 -17.05 26.62
N GLN A 42 28.91 -16.60 25.40
CA GLN A 42 28.82 -17.44 24.19
C GLN A 42 29.85 -17.07 23.11
N ASP A 43 31.14 -17.20 23.42
CA ASP A 43 32.24 -17.00 22.45
C ASP A 43 32.21 -18.01 21.28
N ALA A 44 31.49 -19.13 21.42
CA ALA A 44 31.35 -20.12 20.35
C ALA A 44 30.22 -19.79 19.36
N PHE A 45 29.08 -19.28 19.84
CA PHE A 45 27.91 -19.02 18.98
C PHE A 45 28.05 -17.72 18.19
N ALA A 46 28.69 -16.69 18.78
CA ALA A 46 29.05 -15.46 18.07
C ALA A 46 30.09 -15.69 16.96
N ALA A 47 31.00 -16.65 17.14
CA ALA A 47 31.99 -17.02 16.13
C ALA A 47 31.37 -17.83 14.98
N ILE A 48 30.45 -18.76 15.29
CA ILE A 48 29.72 -19.55 14.28
C ILE A 48 28.76 -18.68 13.48
N SER A 49 28.06 -17.75 14.14
CA SER A 49 27.17 -16.80 13.46
C SER A 49 27.96 -15.84 12.56
N LYS A 50 29.13 -15.34 12.98
CA LYS A 50 30.03 -14.56 12.11
C LYS A 50 30.61 -15.35 10.93
N ALA A 51 30.89 -16.64 11.11
CA ALA A 51 31.51 -17.49 10.10
C ALA A 51 30.54 -17.95 9.01
N LEU A 52 29.25 -18.12 9.34
CA LEU A 52 28.20 -18.48 8.37
C LEU A 52 27.40 -17.26 7.88
N PHE A 53 27.35 -16.17 8.65
CA PHE A 53 26.62 -14.94 8.35
C PHE A 53 27.53 -13.71 8.56
N PRO A 54 28.24 -13.24 7.52
CA PRO A 54 29.21 -12.13 7.63
C PRO A 54 28.60 -10.76 8.01
N TRP A 55 27.29 -10.67 8.25
CA TRP A 55 26.52 -9.44 8.47
C TRP A 55 25.85 -9.38 9.86
N GLY A 56 26.47 -9.98 10.88
CA GLY A 56 25.97 -9.98 12.25
C GLY A 56 25.88 -8.56 12.84
N ASN A 57 24.74 -7.90 12.64
CA ASN A 57 24.38 -6.59 13.20
C ASN A 57 24.16 -6.61 14.74
N GLY A 58 24.43 -7.74 15.41
CA GLY A 58 24.22 -7.92 16.85
C GLY A 58 22.77 -8.17 17.28
N ALA A 59 21.81 -8.16 16.35
CA ALA A 59 20.41 -8.45 16.67
C ALA A 59 20.17 -9.97 16.85
N PRO A 60 19.23 -10.38 17.74
CA PRO A 60 18.87 -11.78 17.90
C PRO A 60 18.46 -12.42 16.57
N ILE A 61 18.95 -13.62 16.31
CA ILE A 61 18.56 -14.40 15.14
C ILE A 61 17.42 -15.31 15.56
N THR A 62 16.32 -15.26 14.83
CA THR A 62 15.20 -16.18 15.04
C THR A 62 15.63 -17.60 14.71
N GLU A 63 15.49 -18.51 15.67
CA GLU A 63 15.72 -19.94 15.47
C GLU A 63 14.43 -20.64 14.99
N GLY A 64 14.54 -21.66 14.12
CA GLY A 64 13.41 -22.50 13.71
C GLY A 64 12.44 -21.91 12.66
N VAL A 65 12.72 -20.71 12.15
CA VAL A 65 11.82 -19.94 11.27
C VAL A 65 11.32 -20.71 10.05
N LEU A 66 12.21 -21.41 9.33
CA LEU A 66 11.80 -22.09 8.11
C LEU A 66 10.81 -23.22 8.43
N GLY A 67 10.96 -23.91 9.55
CA GLY A 67 10.01 -24.92 10.00
C GLY A 67 8.69 -24.31 10.45
N ASP A 68 8.73 -23.21 11.19
CA ASP A 68 7.54 -22.53 11.70
C ASP A 68 6.75 -21.80 10.61
N LEU A 69 7.40 -21.10 9.69
CA LEU A 69 6.75 -20.42 8.56
C LEU A 69 6.21 -21.40 7.50
N LEU A 70 6.72 -22.63 7.43
CA LEU A 70 6.21 -23.65 6.52
C LEU A 70 5.02 -24.44 7.09
N LYS A 71 4.70 -24.30 8.39
CA LYS A 71 3.50 -24.91 8.98
C LYS A 71 2.26 -24.38 8.27
N GLU A 72 1.34 -25.29 7.96
CA GLU A 72 0.12 -24.98 7.21
C GLU A 72 -0.72 -23.88 7.89
N GLU A 73 -0.80 -23.92 9.22
CA GLU A 73 -1.47 -22.93 10.06
C GLU A 73 -0.84 -21.52 9.95
N VAL A 74 0.48 -21.44 9.80
CA VAL A 74 1.23 -20.18 9.69
C VAL A 74 1.22 -19.64 8.26
N ARG A 75 1.21 -20.52 7.25
CA ARG A 75 1.04 -20.13 5.83
C ARG A 75 -0.36 -19.65 5.51
N ALA A 76 -1.37 -20.15 6.23
CA ALA A 76 -2.75 -19.72 6.12
C ALA A 76 -3.04 -18.44 6.92
N ALA A 77 -2.20 -18.11 7.90
CA ALA A 77 -2.33 -16.89 8.70
C ALA A 77 -1.67 -15.68 8.01
N PRO A 78 -2.16 -14.45 8.26
CA PRO A 78 -1.48 -13.24 7.83
C PRO A 78 -0.06 -13.16 8.42
N LEU A 79 0.91 -12.73 7.61
CA LEU A 79 2.33 -12.69 7.98
C LEU A 79 2.61 -11.90 9.28
N PHE A 80 1.81 -10.89 9.59
CA PHE A 80 2.00 -10.08 10.80
C PHE A 80 1.75 -10.86 12.10
N VAL A 81 0.97 -11.95 12.07
CA VAL A 81 0.67 -12.77 13.27
C VAL A 81 1.93 -13.44 13.81
N PRO A 82 2.66 -14.29 13.04
CA PRO A 82 3.90 -14.88 13.52
C PRO A 82 4.99 -13.83 13.78
N LEU A 83 5.03 -12.72 13.03
CA LEU A 83 5.95 -11.61 13.32
C LEU A 83 5.70 -10.98 14.69
N TYR A 84 4.44 -10.88 15.12
CA TYR A 84 4.11 -10.41 16.45
C TYR A 84 4.62 -11.36 17.54
N ASP A 85 4.47 -12.66 17.36
CA ASP A 85 4.99 -13.65 18.31
C ASP A 85 6.52 -13.59 18.41
N TYR A 86 7.20 -13.42 17.27
CA TYR A 86 8.65 -13.19 17.25
C TYR A 86 9.05 -11.87 17.91
N TYR A 87 8.31 -10.78 17.69
CA TYR A 87 8.51 -9.53 18.42
C TYR A 87 8.40 -9.74 19.94
N ARG A 88 7.39 -10.49 20.41
CA ARG A 88 7.21 -10.80 21.83
C ARG A 88 8.37 -11.61 22.42
N LYS A 89 9.03 -12.43 21.60
CA LYS A 89 10.14 -13.31 22.02
C LYS A 89 11.52 -12.67 21.90
N TYR A 90 11.79 -11.99 20.79
CA TYR A 90 13.13 -11.48 20.41
C TYR A 90 13.26 -9.96 20.56
N GLY A 91 12.16 -9.25 20.83
CA GLY A 91 12.16 -7.81 21.05
C GLY A 91 11.94 -6.99 19.78
N GLY A 92 12.24 -5.69 19.86
CA GLY A 92 11.90 -4.71 18.82
C GLY A 92 12.76 -4.77 17.56
N VAL A 93 13.89 -5.49 17.55
CA VAL A 93 14.73 -5.67 16.36
C VAL A 93 15.29 -7.08 16.37
N TYR A 94 15.06 -7.84 15.30
CA TYR A 94 15.57 -9.21 15.17
C TYR A 94 15.79 -9.60 13.70
N ASN A 95 16.69 -10.57 13.47
CA ASN A 95 16.98 -11.11 12.15
C ASN A 95 16.08 -12.34 11.89
N LEU A 96 15.26 -12.26 10.85
CA LEU A 96 14.38 -13.33 10.36
C LEU A 96 15.00 -14.01 9.14
N GLY A 97 15.42 -15.27 9.31
CA GLY A 97 15.95 -16.11 8.24
C GLY A 97 14.86 -17.00 7.63
N ALA A 98 14.39 -16.70 6.43
CA ALA A 98 13.39 -17.48 5.70
C ALA A 98 14.01 -18.12 4.44
N GLY A 99 14.79 -19.19 4.65
CA GLY A 99 15.44 -19.92 3.56
C GLY A 99 16.49 -19.05 2.85
N PRO A 100 16.36 -18.78 1.53
CA PRO A 100 17.30 -17.94 0.80
C PRO A 100 17.12 -16.44 1.11
N LYS A 101 15.99 -16.02 1.71
CA LYS A 101 15.71 -14.62 2.02
C LYS A 101 15.99 -14.35 3.51
N TRP A 102 16.63 -13.21 3.78
CA TRP A 102 16.95 -12.74 5.11
C TRP A 102 16.39 -11.35 5.31
N PHE A 103 15.70 -11.14 6.43
CA PHE A 103 15.07 -9.87 6.76
C PHE A 103 15.50 -9.41 8.13
N VAL A 104 15.70 -8.10 8.30
CA VAL A 104 15.74 -7.48 9.63
C VAL A 104 14.33 -6.98 9.91
N VAL A 105 13.67 -7.55 10.92
CA VAL A 105 12.35 -7.10 11.34
C VAL A 105 12.51 -6.05 12.41
N VAL A 106 11.90 -4.88 12.19
CA VAL A 106 11.99 -3.72 13.05
C VAL A 106 10.59 -3.34 13.53
N SER A 107 10.42 -3.33 14.84
CA SER A 107 9.20 -2.99 15.57
C SER A 107 9.46 -1.98 16.71
N ASP A 108 10.71 -1.54 16.88
CA ASP A 108 11.08 -0.48 17.81
C ASP A 108 10.80 0.91 17.21
N PRO A 109 10.05 1.79 17.90
CA PRO A 109 9.66 3.09 17.34
C PRO A 109 10.83 4.04 17.13
N VAL A 110 11.92 3.93 17.91
CA VAL A 110 13.12 4.75 17.72
C VAL A 110 13.82 4.32 16.44
N ALA A 111 14.02 3.01 16.26
CA ALA A 111 14.61 2.46 15.04
C ALA A 111 13.76 2.78 13.80
N VAL A 112 12.43 2.61 13.87
CA VAL A 112 11.51 2.98 12.79
C VAL A 112 11.64 4.47 12.45
N ARG A 113 11.70 5.34 13.45
CA ARG A 113 11.90 6.78 13.22
C ARG A 113 13.23 7.05 12.51
N THR A 114 14.32 6.40 12.91
CA THR A 114 15.61 6.54 12.22
C THR A 114 15.49 6.13 10.76
N MET A 115 14.88 4.97 10.48
CA MET A 115 14.73 4.44 9.12
C MET A 115 13.83 5.28 8.20
N PHE A 116 12.74 5.84 8.73
CA PHE A 116 11.74 6.54 7.91
C PHE A 116 11.85 8.07 7.97
N LYS A 117 12.65 8.63 8.88
CA LYS A 117 12.76 10.08 9.08
C LYS A 117 14.18 10.57 9.28
N ASP A 118 14.87 10.12 10.34
CA ASP A 118 16.12 10.79 10.74
C ASP A 118 17.29 10.45 9.79
N ASP A 119 17.30 9.25 9.19
CA ASP A 119 18.30 8.77 8.23
C ASP A 119 17.65 8.03 7.05
N ALA A 120 16.51 8.54 6.57
CA ALA A 120 15.72 7.89 5.52
C ALA A 120 16.49 7.69 4.20
N ASP A 121 17.48 8.55 3.94
CA ASP A 121 18.30 8.52 2.74
C ASP A 121 19.23 7.30 2.66
N SER A 122 19.51 6.66 3.80
CA SER A 122 20.32 5.45 3.89
C SER A 122 19.52 4.17 3.58
N PHE A 123 18.20 4.28 3.38
CA PHE A 123 17.31 3.14 3.11
C PHE A 123 16.65 3.29 1.75
N SER A 124 16.66 2.22 0.95
CA SER A 124 15.90 2.13 -0.29
C SER A 124 14.63 1.30 -0.08
N LYS A 125 13.73 1.36 -1.05
CA LYS A 125 12.49 0.56 -1.06
C LYS A 125 12.75 -0.93 -1.34
N GLY A 126 13.96 -1.26 -1.81
CA GLY A 126 14.46 -2.63 -1.97
C GLY A 126 13.51 -3.53 -2.76
N ILE A 127 13.19 -4.69 -2.18
CA ILE A 127 12.34 -5.73 -2.76
C ILE A 127 10.98 -5.20 -3.22
N LEU A 128 10.46 -4.13 -2.59
CA LEU A 128 9.20 -3.53 -3.01
C LEU A 128 9.29 -2.94 -4.41
N THR A 129 10.41 -2.31 -4.78
CA THR A 129 10.64 -1.80 -6.13
C THR A 129 10.61 -2.94 -7.15
N ASP A 130 11.32 -4.04 -6.90
CA ASP A 130 11.37 -5.19 -7.82
C ASP A 130 9.99 -5.82 -8.08
N ILE A 131 9.09 -5.78 -7.09
CA ILE A 131 7.73 -6.33 -7.21
C ILE A 131 6.80 -5.35 -7.94
N MET A 132 6.98 -4.04 -7.72
CA MET A 132 6.11 -2.98 -8.22
C MET A 132 6.48 -2.48 -9.62
N GLU A 133 7.76 -2.46 -9.97
CA GLU A 133 8.25 -1.99 -11.27
C GLU A 133 7.55 -2.66 -12.47
N PRO A 134 7.27 -3.99 -12.48
CA PRO A 134 6.54 -4.61 -13.58
C PRO A 134 5.08 -4.14 -13.74
N ILE A 135 4.51 -3.52 -12.70
CA ILE A 135 3.12 -3.05 -12.70
C ILE A 135 3.04 -1.56 -13.01
N MET A 136 3.87 -0.77 -12.33
CA MET A 136 3.78 0.69 -12.31
C MET A 136 5.02 1.36 -12.91
N GLY A 137 5.93 0.61 -13.56
CA GLY A 137 7.10 1.13 -14.25
C GLY A 137 7.98 1.99 -13.35
N ASP A 138 8.35 3.17 -13.84
CA ASP A 138 9.08 4.18 -13.07
C ASP A 138 8.14 5.12 -12.30
N GLY A 139 6.94 4.65 -11.92
CA GLY A 139 5.98 5.43 -11.15
C GLY A 139 6.46 5.78 -9.73
N LEU A 140 5.71 6.63 -9.00
CA LEU A 140 6.19 7.22 -7.73
C LEU A 140 6.65 6.20 -6.67
N ILE A 141 5.99 5.05 -6.56
CA ILE A 141 6.35 4.03 -5.55
C ILE A 141 7.67 3.34 -5.92
N PRO A 142 7.89 2.76 -7.10
CA PRO A 142 9.16 2.12 -7.44
C PRO A 142 10.30 3.11 -7.75
N ALA A 143 9.97 4.35 -8.15
CA ALA A 143 10.94 5.31 -8.68
C ALA A 143 12.19 5.51 -7.79
N PRO A 144 13.39 5.64 -8.41
CA PRO A 144 14.62 6.08 -7.76
C PRO A 144 14.46 7.43 -7.06
N LYS A 145 15.31 7.70 -6.07
CA LYS A 145 15.22 8.90 -5.22
C LYS A 145 15.21 10.21 -6.01
N GLU A 146 16.11 10.36 -6.96
CA GLU A 146 16.30 11.57 -7.76
C GLU A 146 15.07 11.87 -8.62
N VAL A 147 14.45 10.80 -9.10
CA VAL A 147 13.25 10.83 -9.92
C VAL A 147 12.03 11.15 -9.06
N TRP A 148 11.89 10.45 -7.93
CA TRP A 148 10.82 10.67 -6.96
C TRP A 148 10.84 12.08 -6.39
N ALA A 149 12.01 12.62 -6.04
CA ALA A 149 12.18 13.94 -5.45
C ALA A 149 11.68 15.08 -6.37
N LYS A 150 11.77 14.89 -7.70
CA LYS A 150 11.25 15.84 -8.69
C LYS A 150 9.74 15.71 -8.88
N ARG A 151 9.21 14.47 -8.86
CA ARG A 151 7.81 14.19 -9.22
C ARG A 151 6.84 14.31 -8.05
N ARG A 152 7.26 13.87 -6.85
CA ARG A 152 6.39 13.82 -5.66
C ARG A 152 5.82 15.19 -5.25
N PRO A 153 6.57 16.32 -5.32
CA PRO A 153 6.01 17.63 -5.02
C PRO A 153 4.92 18.05 -6.02
N VAL A 154 5.14 17.80 -7.32
CA VAL A 154 4.19 18.15 -8.39
C VAL A 154 2.88 17.38 -8.21
N VAL A 155 2.95 16.06 -8.05
CA VAL A 155 1.76 15.24 -7.78
C VAL A 155 1.11 15.64 -6.46
N GLY A 156 1.92 15.96 -5.44
CA GLY A 156 1.44 16.44 -4.15
C GLY A 156 0.63 17.75 -4.22
N ALA A 157 1.00 18.66 -5.12
CA ALA A 157 0.28 19.91 -5.33
C ALA A 157 -1.14 19.71 -5.91
N GLY A 158 -1.38 18.57 -6.58
CA GLY A 158 -2.72 18.18 -7.02
C GLY A 158 -3.70 17.97 -5.87
N PHE A 159 -3.21 17.60 -4.68
CA PHE A 159 -4.01 17.36 -3.47
C PHE A 159 -4.21 18.63 -2.62
N HIS A 160 -4.35 19.79 -3.25
CA HIS A 160 -4.57 21.06 -2.56
C HIS A 160 -5.99 21.16 -1.97
N GLY A 161 -6.18 22.12 -1.06
CA GLY A 161 -7.38 22.19 -0.22
C GLY A 161 -8.70 22.42 -0.97
N ALA A 162 -8.70 23.12 -2.10
CA ALA A 162 -9.90 23.34 -2.90
C ALA A 162 -10.37 22.05 -3.58
N TRP A 163 -9.44 21.33 -4.23
CA TRP A 163 -9.70 20.01 -4.80
C TRP A 163 -10.20 19.01 -3.75
N LEU A 164 -9.55 18.92 -2.59
CA LEU A 164 -9.98 18.02 -1.51
C LEU A 164 -11.42 18.31 -1.05
N LYS A 165 -11.81 19.58 -0.91
CA LYS A 165 -13.18 19.96 -0.55
C LYS A 165 -14.20 19.51 -1.58
N HIS A 166 -13.86 19.63 -2.87
CA HIS A 166 -14.72 19.14 -3.95
C HIS A 166 -14.83 17.61 -3.94
N MET A 167 -13.73 16.90 -3.70
CA MET A 167 -13.70 15.44 -3.65
C MET A 167 -14.52 14.84 -2.51
N VAL A 168 -14.74 15.56 -1.39
CA VAL A 168 -15.63 15.11 -0.31
C VAL A 168 -17.05 14.85 -0.84
N SER A 169 -17.55 15.68 -1.76
CA SER A 169 -18.88 15.47 -2.37
C SER A 169 -18.89 14.18 -3.19
N LEU A 170 -17.86 13.95 -4.01
CA LEU A 170 -17.69 12.74 -4.81
C LEU A 170 -17.62 11.48 -3.92
N PHE A 171 -16.92 11.55 -2.78
CA PHE A 171 -16.87 10.45 -1.81
C PHE A 171 -18.25 10.20 -1.19
N GLY A 172 -18.97 11.26 -0.85
CA GLY A 172 -20.34 11.19 -0.34
C GLY A 172 -21.30 10.55 -1.34
N ASP A 173 -21.22 10.92 -2.62
CA ASP A 173 -22.05 10.37 -3.68
C ASP A 173 -21.79 8.87 -3.90
N SER A 174 -20.52 8.45 -3.88
CA SER A 174 -20.17 7.03 -3.99
C SER A 174 -20.64 6.24 -2.77
N ALA A 175 -20.51 6.80 -1.56
CA ALA A 175 -21.03 6.19 -0.33
C ALA A 175 -22.57 6.07 -0.34
N ASN A 176 -23.26 7.09 -0.83
CA ASN A 176 -24.72 7.06 -1.00
C ASN A 176 -25.15 6.02 -2.04
N ASN A 177 -24.41 5.89 -3.14
CA ASN A 177 -24.65 4.86 -4.15
C ASN A 177 -24.48 3.44 -3.56
N LEU A 178 -23.41 3.21 -2.80
CA LEU A 178 -23.23 1.95 -2.07
C LEU A 178 -24.40 1.70 -1.10
N ALA A 179 -24.77 2.69 -0.28
CA ALA A 179 -25.89 2.57 0.65
C ALA A 179 -27.21 2.23 -0.06
N ALA A 180 -27.49 2.86 -1.19
CA ALA A 180 -28.66 2.58 -2.01
C ALA A 180 -28.67 1.13 -2.53
N LYS A 181 -27.50 0.58 -2.90
CA LYS A 181 -27.36 -0.82 -3.34
C LYS A 181 -27.50 -1.82 -2.21
N LEU A 182 -27.14 -1.45 -0.98
CA LEU A 182 -27.30 -2.30 0.20
C LEU A 182 -28.72 -2.25 0.80
N ALA A 183 -29.48 -1.19 0.54
CA ALA A 183 -30.81 -1.00 1.12
C ALA A 183 -31.80 -2.16 0.87
N PRO A 184 -31.88 -2.79 -0.32
CA PRO A 184 -32.74 -3.94 -0.56
C PRO A 184 -32.35 -5.17 0.26
N ASP A 185 -31.05 -5.43 0.43
CA ASP A 185 -30.55 -6.56 1.20
C ASP A 185 -30.76 -6.35 2.70
N ALA A 186 -30.59 -5.11 3.17
CA ALA A 186 -30.90 -4.72 4.54
C ALA A 186 -32.39 -4.89 4.86
N ALA A 187 -33.28 -4.47 3.96
CA ALA A 187 -34.73 -4.67 4.11
C ALA A 187 -35.12 -6.15 4.16
N GLY A 188 -34.36 -7.01 3.47
CA GLY A 188 -34.53 -8.46 3.47
C GLY A 188 -33.89 -9.18 4.65
N GLY A 189 -33.17 -8.47 5.54
CA GLY A 189 -32.41 -9.08 6.65
C GLY A 189 -31.30 -10.02 6.18
N LYS A 190 -30.77 -9.83 4.97
CA LYS A 190 -29.74 -10.69 4.38
C LYS A 190 -28.36 -10.32 4.90
N THR A 191 -27.52 -11.32 5.12
CA THR A 191 -26.08 -11.12 5.29
C THR A 191 -25.48 -10.72 3.95
N VAL A 192 -24.69 -9.65 3.95
CA VAL A 192 -24.00 -9.14 2.77
C VAL A 192 -22.50 -9.19 3.00
N GLU A 193 -21.76 -9.63 1.98
CA GLU A 193 -20.31 -9.54 1.92
C GLU A 193 -19.96 -8.07 1.61
N ILE A 194 -19.42 -7.34 2.61
CA ILE A 194 -19.19 -5.88 2.53
C ILE A 194 -17.82 -5.53 1.94
N GLU A 195 -16.84 -6.42 2.00
CA GLU A 195 -15.47 -6.20 1.56
C GLU A 195 -15.42 -5.95 0.06
N SER A 196 -16.01 -6.83 -0.76
CA SER A 196 -16.09 -6.64 -2.22
C SER A 196 -16.83 -5.37 -2.60
N LYS A 197 -17.85 -4.99 -1.83
CA LYS A 197 -18.63 -3.76 -2.06
C LYS A 197 -17.83 -2.50 -1.74
N LEU A 198 -17.01 -2.55 -0.69
CA LEU A 198 -16.09 -1.46 -0.35
C LEU A 198 -14.96 -1.34 -1.37
N TYR A 199 -14.41 -2.47 -1.85
CA TYR A 199 -13.42 -2.46 -2.93
C TYR A 199 -13.97 -1.86 -4.22
N ALA A 200 -15.17 -2.23 -4.62
CA ALA A 200 -15.85 -1.63 -5.76
C ALA A 200 -16.08 -0.12 -5.55
N MET A 201 -16.61 0.29 -4.39
CA MET A 201 -16.80 1.71 -4.09
C MET A 201 -15.47 2.50 -4.16
N ALA A 202 -14.39 1.96 -3.60
CA ALA A 202 -13.06 2.58 -3.63
C ALA A 202 -12.53 2.70 -5.07
N LEU A 203 -12.75 1.68 -5.90
CA LEU A 203 -12.37 1.70 -7.32
C LEU A 203 -13.16 2.77 -8.09
N ASP A 204 -14.47 2.92 -7.84
CA ASP A 204 -15.28 3.98 -8.44
C ASP A 204 -14.81 5.38 -8.01
N VAL A 205 -14.43 5.54 -6.73
CA VAL A 205 -13.90 6.79 -6.20
C VAL A 205 -12.57 7.17 -6.85
N ILE A 206 -11.59 6.26 -6.86
CA ILE A 206 -10.27 6.54 -7.42
C ILE A 206 -10.35 6.73 -8.95
N GLY A 207 -11.24 5.99 -9.63
CA GLY A 207 -11.55 6.17 -11.04
C GLY A 207 -11.92 7.59 -11.39
N LYS A 208 -12.90 8.13 -10.67
CA LYS A 208 -13.37 9.50 -10.90
C LYS A 208 -12.35 10.54 -10.43
N ALA A 209 -11.78 10.37 -9.24
CA ALA A 209 -10.87 11.35 -8.65
C ALA A 209 -9.55 11.49 -9.42
N VAL A 210 -8.98 10.39 -9.91
CA VAL A 210 -7.69 10.39 -10.60
C VAL A 210 -7.86 10.56 -12.10
N PHE A 211 -8.87 9.93 -12.72
CA PHE A 211 -8.97 9.83 -14.17
C PHE A 211 -10.20 10.48 -14.80
N ASN A 212 -11.13 11.01 -13.99
CA ASN A 212 -12.48 11.36 -14.43
C ASN A 212 -13.19 10.17 -15.12
N TYR A 213 -12.92 8.95 -14.66
CA TYR A 213 -13.42 7.72 -15.27
C TYR A 213 -14.45 7.02 -14.39
N GLU A 214 -15.57 6.61 -14.96
CA GLU A 214 -16.61 5.87 -14.24
C GLU A 214 -16.45 4.36 -14.46
N PHE A 215 -15.79 3.67 -13.51
CA PHE A 215 -15.73 2.19 -13.55
C PHE A 215 -17.12 1.55 -13.37
N ASN A 216 -18.01 2.20 -12.60
CA ASN A 216 -19.32 1.68 -12.21
C ASN A 216 -19.25 0.25 -11.64
N SER A 217 -18.16 -0.04 -10.94
CA SER A 217 -17.82 -1.35 -10.39
C SER A 217 -18.81 -1.83 -9.34
N LEU A 218 -19.52 -0.90 -8.69
CA LEU A 218 -20.63 -1.24 -7.80
C LEU A 218 -21.82 -1.86 -8.56
N ALA A 219 -21.96 -1.65 -9.87
CA ALA A 219 -23.10 -2.16 -10.65
C ALA A 219 -22.75 -3.43 -11.42
N GLU A 220 -21.60 -3.44 -12.09
CA GLU A 220 -21.17 -4.53 -12.96
C GLU A 220 -19.65 -4.74 -12.87
N GLU A 221 -19.23 -6.00 -12.88
CA GLU A 221 -17.81 -6.33 -13.03
C GLU A 221 -17.41 -6.35 -14.51
N THR A 222 -16.79 -5.26 -14.96
CA THR A 222 -16.21 -5.15 -16.30
C THR A 222 -14.89 -5.95 -16.42
N PRO A 223 -14.46 -6.30 -17.66
CA PRO A 223 -13.16 -6.95 -17.88
C PRO A 223 -11.97 -6.16 -17.29
N LEU A 224 -12.02 -4.83 -17.38
CA LEU A 224 -11.00 -3.93 -16.85
C LEU A 224 -10.91 -4.02 -15.32
N ILE A 225 -12.05 -4.02 -14.63
CA ILE A 225 -12.10 -4.19 -13.17
C ILE A 225 -11.47 -5.52 -12.76
N LYS A 226 -11.79 -6.60 -13.48
CA LYS A 226 -11.19 -7.92 -13.23
C LYS A 226 -9.68 -7.93 -13.47
N ALA A 227 -9.20 -7.22 -14.49
CA ALA A 227 -7.77 -7.07 -14.76
C ALA A 227 -7.05 -6.38 -13.60
N VAL A 228 -7.60 -5.26 -13.08
CA VAL A 228 -7.06 -4.55 -11.91
C VAL A 228 -6.95 -5.50 -10.70
N TYR A 229 -8.01 -6.25 -10.38
CA TYR A 229 -7.96 -7.20 -9.27
C TYR A 229 -6.94 -8.33 -9.47
N ARG A 230 -6.79 -8.85 -10.70
CA ARG A 230 -5.80 -9.89 -11.00
C ARG A 230 -4.37 -9.37 -10.88
N VAL A 231 -4.11 -8.14 -11.30
CA VAL A 231 -2.81 -7.47 -11.13
C VAL A 231 -2.46 -7.30 -9.65
N LEU A 232 -3.41 -6.85 -8.82
CA LEU A 232 -3.20 -6.73 -7.37
C LEU A 232 -2.90 -8.08 -6.72
N ARG A 233 -3.65 -9.13 -7.08
CA ARG A 233 -3.40 -10.50 -6.58
C ARG A 233 -2.06 -11.07 -7.04
N GLU A 234 -1.58 -10.67 -8.23
CA GLU A 234 -0.25 -11.07 -8.69
C GLU A 234 0.85 -10.36 -7.90
N SER A 235 0.69 -9.08 -7.60
CA SER A 235 1.60 -8.34 -6.70
C SER A 235 1.74 -9.03 -5.34
N GLU A 236 0.61 -9.37 -4.71
CA GLU A 236 0.60 -10.08 -3.41
C GLU A 236 1.30 -11.45 -3.49
N HIS A 237 1.07 -12.18 -4.57
CA HIS A 237 1.75 -13.45 -4.80
C HIS A 237 3.25 -13.27 -4.95
N ARG A 238 3.70 -12.26 -5.72
CA ARG A 238 5.12 -11.99 -5.93
C ARG A 238 5.84 -11.56 -4.64
N SER A 239 5.13 -10.88 -3.74
CA SER A 239 5.63 -10.50 -2.42
C SER A 239 5.85 -11.71 -1.50
N THR A 240 4.93 -12.67 -1.51
CA THR A 240 4.95 -13.81 -0.59
C THR A 240 5.72 -15.02 -1.12
N PHE A 241 5.87 -15.14 -2.44
CA PHE A 241 6.47 -16.33 -3.04
C PHE A 241 8.01 -16.32 -2.92
N PRO A 242 8.64 -17.44 -2.52
CA PRO A 242 10.07 -17.47 -2.19
C PRO A 242 10.99 -17.40 -3.42
N LEU A 243 10.54 -17.85 -4.59
CA LEU A 243 11.36 -17.94 -5.80
C LEU A 243 10.83 -17.02 -6.91
N GLN A 244 11.66 -16.12 -7.43
CA GLN A 244 11.23 -15.17 -8.47
C GLN A 244 11.18 -15.83 -9.87
N TYR A 245 10.33 -16.84 -10.06
CA TYR A 245 10.24 -17.58 -11.32
C TYR A 245 9.77 -16.71 -12.51
N TRP A 246 9.09 -15.60 -12.24
CA TRP A 246 8.70 -14.61 -13.24
C TRP A 246 9.89 -13.89 -13.88
N ASN A 247 11.07 -13.92 -13.25
CA ASN A 247 12.31 -13.37 -13.82
C ASN A 247 13.01 -14.34 -14.78
N ILE A 248 12.51 -15.58 -14.94
CA ILE A 248 13.08 -16.55 -15.87
C ILE A 248 12.69 -16.16 -17.31
N PRO A 249 13.65 -16.07 -18.25
CA PRO A 249 13.34 -15.77 -19.64
C PRO A 249 12.31 -16.75 -20.22
N GLY A 250 11.24 -16.22 -20.83
CA GLY A 250 10.14 -17.01 -21.39
C GLY A 250 9.03 -17.38 -20.40
N ALA A 251 9.17 -17.07 -19.11
CA ALA A 251 8.14 -17.37 -18.10
C ALA A 251 6.83 -16.62 -18.35
N MET A 252 6.91 -15.39 -18.86
CA MET A 252 5.76 -14.55 -19.20
C MET A 252 4.92 -15.12 -20.34
N GLU A 253 5.52 -15.89 -21.25
CA GLU A 253 4.83 -16.52 -22.37
C GLU A 253 4.36 -17.95 -22.07
N LEU A 254 5.12 -18.70 -21.26
CA LEU A 254 4.89 -20.12 -21.01
C LEU A 254 3.98 -20.39 -19.81
N VAL A 255 4.06 -19.57 -18.75
CA VAL A 255 3.28 -19.80 -17.53
C VAL A 255 1.92 -19.10 -17.67
N PRO A 256 0.77 -19.82 -17.63
CA PRO A 256 -0.54 -19.22 -17.86
C PRO A 256 -0.86 -18.03 -16.95
N ARG A 257 -0.44 -18.09 -15.69
CA ARG A 257 -0.61 -17.01 -14.71
C ARG A 257 0.16 -15.74 -15.10
N GLN A 258 1.41 -15.90 -15.57
CA GLN A 258 2.25 -14.76 -15.97
C GLN A 258 1.77 -14.16 -17.29
N LYS A 259 1.31 -15.01 -18.21
CA LYS A 259 0.68 -14.57 -19.45
C LYS A 259 -0.59 -13.75 -19.17
N GLN A 260 -1.47 -14.25 -18.28
CA GLN A 260 -2.66 -13.50 -17.88
C GLN A 260 -2.30 -12.15 -17.25
N PHE A 261 -1.29 -12.13 -16.37
CA PHE A 261 -0.82 -10.87 -15.77
C PHE A 261 -0.33 -9.87 -16.83
N LYS A 262 0.41 -10.35 -17.85
CA LYS A 262 0.85 -9.51 -18.97
C LYS A 262 -0.33 -8.89 -19.72
N GLU A 263 -1.31 -9.72 -20.10
CA GLU A 263 -2.52 -9.28 -20.81
C GLU A 263 -3.34 -8.28 -19.98
N ASP A 264 -3.41 -8.48 -18.66
CA ASP A 264 -4.11 -7.57 -17.75
C ASP A 264 -3.42 -6.20 -17.65
N ILE A 265 -2.09 -6.18 -17.54
CA ILE A 265 -1.30 -4.94 -17.53
C ILE A 265 -1.43 -4.20 -18.86
N GLU A 266 -1.39 -4.91 -19.99
CA GLU A 266 -1.59 -4.33 -21.32
C GLU A 266 -2.99 -3.68 -21.42
N MET A 267 -4.04 -4.37 -20.99
CA MET A 267 -5.40 -3.83 -20.99
C MET A 267 -5.55 -2.55 -20.15
N ILE A 268 -4.97 -2.51 -18.94
CA ILE A 268 -5.04 -1.32 -18.09
C ILE A 268 -4.24 -0.17 -18.73
N ASN A 269 -3.05 -0.46 -19.27
CA ASN A 269 -2.21 0.54 -19.91
C ASN A 269 -2.86 1.13 -21.17
N ASP A 270 -3.59 0.33 -21.94
CA ASP A 270 -4.32 0.79 -23.12
C ASP A 270 -5.42 1.78 -22.71
N GLU A 271 -6.21 1.45 -21.69
CA GLU A 271 -7.26 2.35 -21.19
C GLU A 271 -6.67 3.66 -20.64
N LEU A 272 -5.61 3.58 -19.84
CA LEU A 272 -4.91 4.77 -19.36
C LEU A 272 -4.37 5.62 -20.51
N SER A 273 -3.86 5.00 -21.57
CA SER A 273 -3.34 5.72 -22.74
C SER A 273 -4.45 6.47 -23.48
N VAL A 274 -5.66 5.91 -23.57
CA VAL A 274 -6.84 6.60 -24.13
C VAL A 274 -7.20 7.82 -23.29
N LEU A 275 -7.26 7.68 -21.97
CA LEU A 275 -7.60 8.76 -21.04
C LEU A 275 -6.57 9.89 -21.08
N ILE A 276 -5.28 9.53 -21.08
CA ILE A 276 -4.18 10.49 -21.20
C ILE A 276 -4.24 11.23 -22.54
N ALA A 277 -4.47 10.52 -23.65
CA ALA A 277 -4.58 11.15 -24.96
C ALA A 277 -5.77 12.11 -25.05
N ALA A 278 -6.91 11.76 -24.45
CA ALA A 278 -8.09 12.62 -24.38
C ALA A 278 -7.80 13.89 -23.57
N ALA A 279 -7.16 13.76 -22.40
CA ALA A 279 -6.79 14.89 -21.55
C ALA A 279 -5.76 15.81 -22.23
N LEU A 280 -4.75 15.25 -22.92
CA LEU A 280 -3.75 16.01 -23.68
C LEU A 280 -4.38 16.80 -24.83
N LYS A 281 -5.39 16.25 -25.51
CA LYS A 281 -6.06 16.92 -26.63
C LYS A 281 -6.80 18.19 -26.22
N SER A 282 -7.34 18.23 -25.00
CA SER A 282 -8.05 19.39 -24.45
C SER A 282 -7.20 20.18 -23.45
N ARG A 283 -5.88 19.96 -23.42
CA ARG A 283 -4.94 20.61 -22.48
C ARG A 283 -5.09 22.12 -22.52
N ASN A 284 -5.15 22.72 -21.34
CA ASN A 284 -5.08 24.17 -21.16
C ASN A 284 -3.97 24.48 -20.16
N GLU A 285 -2.88 25.05 -20.64
CA GLU A 285 -1.72 25.34 -19.78
C GLU A 285 -2.10 26.38 -18.73
N THR A 286 -1.95 26.02 -17.46
CA THR A 286 -2.31 26.84 -16.31
C THR A 286 -1.26 26.67 -15.22
N ASP A 287 -1.11 27.68 -14.37
CA ASP A 287 -0.23 27.57 -13.22
C ASP A 287 -0.94 26.98 -11.99
N LEU A 288 -0.16 26.69 -10.94
CA LEU A 288 -0.71 26.11 -9.71
C LEU A 288 -1.69 27.05 -9.02
N ALA A 289 -1.46 28.38 -9.05
CA ALA A 289 -2.32 29.34 -8.38
C ALA A 289 -3.68 29.46 -9.06
N GLU A 290 -3.70 29.43 -10.39
CA GLU A 290 -4.92 29.38 -11.20
C GLU A 290 -5.70 28.09 -10.97
N MET A 291 -5.02 26.95 -10.85
CA MET A 291 -5.63 25.67 -10.49
C MET A 291 -6.25 25.68 -9.09
N GLU A 292 -5.53 26.21 -8.10
CA GLU A 292 -6.04 26.33 -6.73
C GLU A 292 -7.23 27.29 -6.61
N ALA A 293 -7.27 28.32 -7.44
CA ALA A 293 -8.34 29.31 -7.50
C ALA A 293 -9.54 28.88 -8.37
N ARG A 294 -9.48 27.70 -9.01
CA ARG A 294 -10.52 27.22 -9.91
C ARG A 294 -11.84 27.01 -9.18
N ASP A 295 -12.94 27.38 -9.82
CA ASP A 295 -14.28 27.10 -9.30
C ASP A 295 -14.66 25.63 -9.54
N TYR A 296 -14.19 24.75 -8.66
CA TYR A 296 -14.46 23.32 -8.71
C TYR A 296 -15.95 22.94 -8.75
N ALA A 297 -16.88 23.85 -8.40
CA ALA A 297 -18.31 23.56 -8.51
C ALA A 297 -18.81 23.53 -9.97
N ASN A 298 -18.13 24.23 -10.88
CA ASN A 298 -18.51 24.39 -12.28
C ASN A 298 -17.48 23.81 -13.26
N VAL A 299 -16.68 22.86 -12.78
CA VAL A 299 -15.61 22.23 -13.55
C VAL A 299 -16.07 20.90 -14.12
N ASP A 300 -15.92 20.73 -15.44
CA ASP A 300 -16.25 19.48 -16.14
C ASP A 300 -15.30 18.34 -15.79
N ASP A 301 -14.02 18.65 -15.54
CA ASP A 301 -12.98 17.69 -15.20
C ASP A 301 -12.09 18.21 -14.07
N ALA A 302 -12.34 17.68 -12.88
CA ALA A 302 -11.60 17.97 -11.65
C ALA A 302 -10.60 16.85 -11.31
N SER A 303 -10.25 15.98 -12.24
CA SER A 303 -9.36 14.85 -11.97
C SER A 303 -7.90 15.25 -11.75
N LEU A 304 -7.15 14.39 -11.06
CA LEU A 304 -5.70 14.56 -10.93
C LEU A 304 -4.98 14.42 -12.28
N LEU A 305 -5.48 13.58 -13.19
CA LEU A 305 -4.98 13.52 -14.57
C LEU A 305 -5.05 14.90 -15.23
N ARG A 306 -6.19 15.59 -15.11
CA ARG A 306 -6.36 16.93 -15.66
C ARG A 306 -5.38 17.92 -15.05
N PHE A 307 -5.24 17.90 -13.72
CA PHE A 307 -4.25 18.71 -13.01
C PHE A 307 -2.83 18.46 -13.54
N LEU A 308 -2.43 17.19 -13.66
CA LEU A 308 -1.09 16.84 -14.12
C LEU A 308 -0.85 17.26 -15.57
N VAL A 309 -1.83 17.13 -16.46
CA VAL A 309 -1.70 17.53 -17.87
C VAL A 309 -1.59 19.05 -18.03
N ASP A 310 -2.41 19.81 -17.30
CA ASP A 310 -2.48 21.26 -17.44
C ASP A 310 -1.29 21.97 -16.77
N VAL A 311 -0.85 21.49 -15.60
CA VAL A 311 0.26 22.09 -14.82
C VAL A 311 1.64 21.58 -15.24
N ARG A 312 1.78 20.29 -15.58
CA ARG A 312 3.09 19.68 -15.86
C ARG A 312 3.56 19.87 -17.30
N GLY A 313 2.64 20.00 -18.25
CA GLY A 313 2.96 20.05 -19.68
C GLY A 313 3.81 18.87 -20.18
N GLU A 314 4.37 18.99 -21.39
CA GLU A 314 5.08 17.91 -22.13
C GLU A 314 6.32 17.31 -21.42
N GLU A 315 6.70 17.79 -20.23
CA GLU A 315 7.84 17.25 -19.48
C GLU A 315 7.62 15.81 -18.95
N ALA A 316 6.38 15.32 -18.98
CA ALA A 316 6.09 13.90 -18.80
C ALA A 316 5.87 13.24 -20.17
N THR A 317 6.73 12.30 -20.55
CA THR A 317 6.40 11.37 -21.64
C THR A 317 5.06 10.69 -21.31
N GLY A 318 4.23 10.37 -22.31
CA GLY A 318 2.94 9.70 -22.07
C GLY A 318 3.08 8.43 -21.23
N THR A 319 4.20 7.70 -21.41
CA THR A 319 4.61 6.57 -20.58
C THR A 319 4.80 6.96 -19.11
N GLN A 320 5.49 8.05 -18.84
CA GLN A 320 5.73 8.46 -17.46
C GLN A 320 4.45 8.89 -16.75
N LEU A 321 3.60 9.66 -17.44
CA LEU A 321 2.32 10.07 -16.88
C LEU A 321 1.46 8.84 -16.57
N ARG A 322 1.44 7.85 -17.47
CA ARG A 322 0.76 6.56 -17.27
C ARG A 322 1.29 5.80 -16.05
N ASP A 323 2.60 5.76 -15.87
CA ASP A 323 3.23 5.07 -14.74
C ASP A 323 2.92 5.76 -13.39
N ASP A 324 2.93 7.11 -13.35
CA ASP A 324 2.52 7.90 -12.17
C ASP A 324 1.03 7.68 -11.85
N LEU A 325 0.20 7.60 -12.88
CA LEU A 325 -1.24 7.35 -12.81
C LEU A 325 -1.58 5.93 -12.35
N MET A 326 -0.91 4.92 -12.90
CA MET A 326 -1.00 3.54 -12.45
C MET A 326 -0.60 3.41 -10.97
N THR A 327 0.43 4.15 -10.56
CA THR A 327 0.83 4.18 -9.15
C THR A 327 -0.30 4.70 -8.27
N MET A 328 -0.98 5.79 -8.65
CA MET A 328 -2.09 6.35 -7.88
C MET A 328 -3.35 5.48 -7.88
N LEU A 329 -3.58 4.68 -8.94
CA LEU A 329 -4.68 3.71 -8.97
C LEU A 329 -4.48 2.58 -7.96
N ILE A 330 -3.23 2.17 -7.74
CA ILE A 330 -2.88 1.03 -6.89
C ILE A 330 -2.63 1.44 -5.42
N ALA A 331 -2.10 2.64 -5.20
CA ALA A 331 -1.78 3.18 -3.88
C ALA A 331 -3.03 3.47 -3.03
#